data_AF-A0AAV0G5E6-F1
#
_entry.id   AF-A0AAV0G5E6-F1
#
_cell.length_a   1.000
_cell.length_b   1.000
_cell.length_c   1.000
_cell.angle_alpha   90.00
_cell.angle_beta   90.00
_cell.angle_gamma   90.00
#
_symmetry.space_group_name_H-M   'P 1'
#
loop_
_entity.id
_entity.type
_entity.pdbx_description
1 polymer ?
#
loop_
_entity_poly.entity_id
_entity_poly.type
_entity_poly.pdbx_seq_one_letter_code
_entity_poly.pdbx_strand_id
1 'polypeptide(L)'
;MNYSSKFNIDLAGPRVLFCADSMVDLILNTGINLYMEFKSVDGSFIYDGNGNLDYVPDSRSAIFKDRNLSFTEKNQLMRFFKMVQGHMREDYTEINRISQDDLESPFCEFLSKMGLSSKLKSIILYAITLAADDQESVKGYKVIKTR
;
A
#
# COMPACT_ATOMS: atom_id res chain seq x y z
N MET A 1 6.09 6.25 -41.66
CA MET A 1 6.33 7.08 -40.45
C MET A 1 7.02 6.21 -39.42
N ASN A 2 8.20 6.62 -38.94
CA ASN A 2 8.96 5.88 -37.94
C ASN A 2 8.58 6.41 -36.55
N TYR A 3 7.81 5.64 -35.79
CA TYR A 3 7.30 6.05 -34.47
C TYR A 3 8.24 5.66 -33.32
N SER A 4 9.34 4.97 -33.61
CA SER A 4 10.28 4.46 -32.61
C SER A 4 10.76 5.53 -31.62
N SER A 5 11.02 6.75 -32.07
CA SER A 5 11.45 7.87 -31.21
C SER A 5 10.41 8.39 -30.22
N LYS A 6 9.16 7.91 -30.28
CA LYS A 6 8.09 8.27 -29.33
C LYS A 6 7.98 7.32 -28.16
N PHE A 7 8.70 6.20 -28.18
CA PHE A 7 8.65 5.19 -27.12
C PHE A 7 9.93 5.24 -26.30
N ASN A 8 9.77 5.33 -24.98
CA ASN A 8 10.83 5.11 -24.02
C ASN A 8 10.46 3.83 -23.25
N ILE A 9 11.31 2.80 -23.36
CA ILE A 9 11.10 1.51 -22.70
C ILE A 9 12.15 1.38 -21.60
N ASP A 10 11.70 1.33 -20.35
CA ASP A 10 12.58 1.04 -19.22
C ASP A 10 12.90 -0.46 -19.18
N LEU A 11 14.17 -0.80 -19.34
CA LEU A 11 14.65 -2.19 -19.33
C LEU A 11 14.79 -2.76 -17.91
N ALA A 12 14.92 -1.90 -16.90
CA ALA A 12 15.03 -2.32 -15.52
C ALA A 12 13.67 -2.73 -14.93
N GLY A 13 12.58 -2.35 -15.59
CA GLY A 13 11.20 -2.50 -15.13
C GLY A 13 10.61 -1.19 -14.62
N PRO A 14 9.27 -1.03 -14.61
CA PRO A 14 8.64 0.19 -14.15
C PRO A 14 8.90 0.39 -12.66
N ARG A 15 9.51 1.51 -12.30
CA ARG A 15 9.72 1.89 -10.90
C ARG A 15 8.89 3.10 -10.55
N VAL A 16 8.36 3.10 -9.34
CA VAL A 16 7.63 4.23 -8.76
C VAL A 16 8.45 4.81 -7.61
N LEU A 17 8.40 6.13 -7.48
CA LEU A 17 9.03 6.84 -6.37
C LEU A 17 7.96 7.21 -5.36
N PHE A 18 8.18 6.88 -4.09
CA PHE A 18 7.29 7.37 -3.03
C PHE A 18 7.45 8.88 -2.86
N CYS A 19 6.34 9.59 -2.67
CA CYS A 19 6.37 11.04 -2.51
C CYS A 19 7.17 11.48 -1.27
N ALA A 20 7.16 10.67 -0.21
CA ALA A 20 7.90 10.89 1.02
C ALA A 20 9.10 9.93 1.11
N ASP A 21 10.02 10.04 0.15
CA ASP A 21 11.24 9.23 0.06
C ASP A 21 12.48 10.12 0.12
N SER A 22 13.54 9.64 0.77
CA SER A 22 14.85 10.29 0.81
C SER A 22 15.43 10.63 -0.58
N MET A 23 15.08 9.87 -1.61
CA MET A 23 15.49 10.15 -2.99
C MET A 23 14.80 11.40 -3.54
N VAL A 24 13.55 11.68 -3.15
CA VAL A 24 12.88 12.95 -3.50
C VAL A 24 13.64 14.12 -2.87
N ASP A 25 14.01 14.00 -1.59
CA ASP A 25 14.80 15.04 -0.90
C ASP A 25 16.15 15.27 -1.59
N LEU A 26 16.83 14.21 -2.01
CA LEU A 26 18.10 14.30 -2.75
C LEU A 26 17.93 15.02 -4.09
N ILE A 27 16.89 14.69 -4.86
CA ILE A 27 16.59 15.33 -6.15
C ILE A 27 16.38 16.83 -5.98
N LEU A 28 15.69 17.25 -4.92
CA LEU A 28 15.46 18.66 -4.61
C LEU A 28 16.76 19.36 -4.19
N ASN A 29 17.51 18.75 -3.27
CA ASN A 29 18.72 19.36 -2.71
C ASN A 29 19.88 19.48 -3.73
N THR A 30 19.88 18.64 -4.76
CA THR A 30 20.91 18.65 -5.82
C THR A 30 20.52 19.48 -7.04
N GLY A 31 19.28 20.00 -7.10
CA GLY A 31 18.78 20.74 -8.26
C GLY A 31 18.45 19.88 -9.48
N ILE A 32 18.46 18.55 -9.35
CA ILE A 32 18.11 17.61 -10.44
C ILE A 32 16.66 17.80 -10.90
N ASN A 33 15.79 18.27 -10.00
CA ASN A 33 14.39 18.58 -10.30
C ASN A 33 14.20 19.58 -11.46
N LEU A 34 15.22 20.34 -11.85
CA LEU A 34 15.18 21.24 -13.00
C LEU A 34 15.25 20.52 -14.36
N TYR A 35 15.57 19.23 -14.37
CA TYR A 35 15.82 18.44 -15.59
C TYR A 35 14.86 17.26 -15.77
N MET A 36 13.89 17.11 -14.88
CA MET A 36 12.93 16.02 -14.93
C MET A 36 11.57 16.46 -14.41
N GLU A 37 10.53 15.77 -14.89
CA GLU A 37 9.16 15.95 -14.43
C GLU A 37 8.62 14.62 -13.92
N PHE A 38 7.71 14.70 -12.94
CA PHE A 38 7.01 13.53 -12.42
C PHE A 38 5.54 13.58 -12.81
N LYS A 39 5.00 12.41 -13.13
CA LYS A 39 3.56 12.20 -13.23
C LYS A 39 3.12 11.30 -12.08
N SER A 40 2.08 11.70 -11.37
CA SER A 40 1.48 10.88 -10.32
C SER A 40 0.93 9.57 -10.88
N VAL A 41 0.99 8.52 -10.07
CA VAL A 41 0.31 7.26 -10.36
C VAL A 41 -1.20 7.46 -10.18
N ASP A 42 -1.98 7.07 -11.18
CA ASP A 42 -3.44 7.30 -11.20
C ASP A 42 -4.23 6.38 -10.26
N GLY A 43 -3.65 5.24 -9.85
CA GLY A 43 -4.28 4.32 -8.92
C GLY A 43 -3.45 3.09 -8.59
N SER A 44 -3.81 2.44 -7.49
CA SER A 44 -3.25 1.15 -7.07
C SER A 44 -4.33 0.07 -7.14
N PHE A 45 -3.94 -1.14 -7.50
CA PHE A 45 -4.85 -2.26 -7.70
C PHE A 45 -4.31 -3.52 -7.03
N ILE A 46 -5.21 -4.34 -6.52
CA ILE A 46 -4.90 -5.66 -6.00
C ILE A 46 -5.60 -6.73 -6.84
N TYR A 47 -4.90 -7.82 -7.09
CA TYR A 47 -5.42 -8.95 -7.85
C TYR A 47 -6.04 -9.99 -6.93
N ASP A 48 -7.27 -10.39 -7.21
CA ASP A 48 -7.91 -11.52 -6.55
C ASP A 48 -7.50 -12.87 -7.14
N GLY A 49 -7.53 -13.94 -6.35
CA GLY A 49 -7.20 -15.28 -6.80
C GLY A 49 -8.05 -15.81 -7.96
N ASN A 50 -9.11 -15.09 -8.34
CA ASN A 50 -10.02 -15.45 -9.42
C ASN A 50 -9.71 -14.73 -10.75
N GLY A 51 -8.77 -13.78 -10.79
CA GLY A 51 -8.48 -13.06 -12.05
C GLY A 51 -8.74 -11.56 -12.00
N ASN A 52 -9.43 -11.06 -10.98
CA ASN A 52 -10.00 -9.72 -11.00
C ASN A 52 -9.05 -8.70 -10.38
N LEU A 53 -9.02 -7.50 -10.96
CA LEU A 53 -8.31 -6.35 -10.41
C LEU A 53 -9.30 -5.46 -9.65
N ASP A 54 -9.09 -5.35 -8.35
CA ASP A 54 -9.82 -4.46 -7.47
C ASP A 54 -9.00 -3.19 -7.22
N TYR A 55 -9.63 -2.02 -7.41
CA TYR A 55 -9.02 -0.74 -7.03
C TYR A 55 -8.81 -0.68 -5.51
N VAL A 56 -7.64 -0.20 -5.10
CA VAL A 56 -7.29 0.00 -3.70
C VAL A 56 -7.58 1.46 -3.34
N PRO A 57 -8.50 1.74 -2.40
CA PRO A 57 -8.84 3.11 -2.04
C PRO A 57 -7.65 3.82 -1.37
N ASP A 58 -7.31 4.99 -1.89
CA ASP A 58 -6.11 5.78 -1.53
C ASP A 58 -6.36 6.83 -0.43
N SER A 59 -7.61 6.99 0.01
CA SER A 59 -8.02 8.06 0.91
C SER A 59 -9.22 7.67 1.75
N ARG A 60 -9.43 8.36 2.87
CA ARG A 60 -10.63 8.19 3.71
C ARG A 60 -11.93 8.38 2.90
N SER A 61 -11.94 9.36 1.99
CA SER A 61 -13.06 9.59 1.09
C SER A 61 -13.24 8.46 0.08
N ALA A 62 -12.16 7.90 -0.47
CA ALA A 62 -12.22 6.75 -1.37
C ALA A 62 -12.77 5.52 -0.64
N ILE A 63 -12.27 5.21 0.56
CA ILE A 63 -12.78 4.12 1.40
C ILE A 63 -14.29 4.28 1.64
N PHE A 64 -14.73 5.49 1.96
CA PHE A 64 -16.15 5.74 2.21
C PHE A 64 -17.02 5.51 0.95
N LYS A 65 -16.54 5.95 -0.22
CA LYS A 65 -17.26 5.83 -1.51
C LYS A 65 -17.16 4.44 -2.15
N ASP A 66 -16.19 3.63 -1.74
CA ASP A 66 -15.94 2.31 -2.31
C ASP A 66 -17.16 1.38 -2.16
N ARG A 67 -17.60 0.76 -3.25
CA ARG A 67 -18.73 -0.18 -3.24
C ARG A 67 -18.30 -1.63 -3.09
N ASN A 68 -17.00 -1.91 -3.26
CA ASN A 68 -16.40 -3.24 -3.15
C ASN A 68 -15.95 -3.56 -1.72
N LEU A 69 -16.17 -2.63 -0.79
CA LEU A 69 -15.97 -2.79 0.65
C LEU A 69 -17.32 -2.71 1.37
N SER A 70 -17.60 -3.68 2.22
CA SER A 70 -18.75 -3.64 3.12
C SER A 70 -18.60 -2.55 4.18
N PHE A 71 -19.70 -2.16 4.83
CA PHE A 71 -19.66 -1.19 5.94
C PHE A 71 -18.73 -1.64 7.08
N THR A 72 -18.74 -2.95 7.39
CA THR A 72 -17.86 -3.54 8.40
C THR A 72 -16.39 -3.42 8.00
N GLU A 73 -16.04 -3.72 6.75
CA GLU A 73 -14.66 -3.63 6.26
C GLU A 73 -14.15 -2.18 6.24
N LYS A 74 -15.00 -1.23 5.83
CA LYS A 74 -14.68 0.20 5.91
C LYS A 74 -14.36 0.63 7.34
N ASN A 75 -15.17 0.18 8.31
CA ASN A 75 -14.95 0.48 9.72
C ASN A 75 -13.66 -0.18 10.25
N GLN A 76 -13.38 -1.42 9.86
CA GLN A 76 -12.16 -2.13 10.22
C GLN A 76 -10.91 -1.41 9.70
N LEU A 77 -10.87 -1.01 8.42
CA LEU A 77 -9.77 -0.22 7.85
C LEU A 77 -9.59 1.10 8.58
N MET A 78 -10.68 1.83 8.84
CA MET A 78 -10.59 3.11 9.54
C MET A 78 -10.09 2.95 10.97
N ARG A 79 -10.43 1.86 11.67
CA ARG A 79 -9.89 1.56 13.00
C ARG A 79 -8.41 1.19 12.93
N PHE A 80 -8.01 0.39 11.96
CA PHE A 80 -6.60 0.04 11.72
C PHE A 80 -5.75 1.30 11.52
N PHE A 81 -6.14 2.18 10.59
CA PHE A 81 -5.37 3.41 10.33
C PHE A 81 -5.32 4.35 11.53
N LYS A 82 -6.39 4.45 12.33
CA LYS A 82 -6.40 5.27 13.55
C LYS A 82 -5.45 4.70 14.60
N MET A 83 -5.46 3.38 14.81
CA MET A 83 -4.56 2.72 15.74
C MET A 83 -3.11 2.95 15.34
N VAL A 84 -2.74 2.71 14.08
CA VAL A 84 -1.37 2.93 13.59
C VAL A 84 -0.94 4.40 13.75
N GLN A 85 -1.79 5.35 13.36
CA GLN A 85 -1.49 6.78 13.52
C GLN A 85 -1.34 7.18 15.00
N GLY A 86 -2.18 6.65 15.88
CA GLY A 86 -2.08 6.90 17.32
C GLY A 86 -0.78 6.35 17.89
N HIS A 87 -0.40 5.12 17.52
CA HIS A 87 0.87 4.52 17.93
C HIS A 87 2.07 5.36 17.47
N MET A 88 2.10 5.81 16.21
CA MET A 88 3.19 6.62 15.64
C MET A 88 3.32 8.00 16.28
N ARG A 89 2.23 8.56 16.81
CA ARG A 89 2.21 9.87 17.47
C ARG A 89 2.43 9.77 18.98
N GLU A 90 2.70 8.58 19.49
CA GLU A 90 2.80 8.30 20.92
C GLU A 90 1.52 8.67 21.71
N ASP A 91 0.37 8.70 21.02
CA ASP A 91 -0.96 8.94 21.61
C ASP A 91 -1.55 7.61 22.12
N TYR A 92 -0.97 7.14 23.21
CA TYR A 92 -1.26 5.82 23.77
C TYR A 92 -2.57 5.80 24.55
N THR A 93 -3.64 5.48 23.84
CA THR A 93 -4.90 4.96 24.42
C THR A 93 -4.94 3.43 24.32
N GLU A 94 -5.83 2.76 25.06
CA GLU A 94 -6.01 1.29 24.93
C GLU A 94 -6.27 0.84 23.49
N ILE A 95 -6.86 1.71 22.66
CA ILE A 95 -7.22 1.41 21.27
C ILE A 95 -6.05 1.64 20.31
N ASN A 96 -5.08 2.47 20.68
CA ASN A 96 -3.98 2.90 19.81
C ASN A 96 -2.63 2.27 20.17
N ARG A 97 -2.54 1.53 21.28
CA ARG A 97 -1.29 0.91 21.72
C ARG A 97 -1.11 -0.46 21.11
N ILE A 98 -0.13 -0.59 20.22
CA ILE A 98 0.38 -1.87 19.75
C ILE A 98 1.38 -2.39 20.80
N SER A 99 1.21 -3.64 21.24
CA SER A 99 2.10 -4.24 22.25
C SER A 99 3.47 -4.59 21.65
N GLN A 100 4.50 -4.73 22.50
CA GLN A 100 5.82 -5.13 22.02
C GLN A 100 5.79 -6.52 21.37
N ASP A 101 5.06 -7.47 21.97
CA ASP A 101 4.86 -8.81 21.40
C ASP A 101 4.22 -8.75 20.01
N ASP A 102 3.26 -7.83 19.80
CA ASP A 102 2.61 -7.63 18.51
C ASP A 102 3.57 -7.02 17.46
N LEU A 103 4.49 -6.13 17.88
CA LEU A 103 5.51 -5.54 17.01
C LEU A 103 6.58 -6.57 16.58
N GLU A 104 6.84 -7.57 17.41
CA GLU A 104 7.82 -8.62 17.15
C GLU A 104 7.20 -9.83 16.43
N SER A 105 5.87 -9.94 16.42
CA SER A 105 5.15 -11.00 15.72
C SER A 105 5.17 -10.81 14.19
N PRO A 106 5.06 -11.89 13.40
CA PRO A 106 4.85 -11.78 11.96
C PRO A 106 3.64 -10.88 11.66
N PHE A 107 3.79 -9.93 10.75
CA PHE A 107 2.74 -8.93 10.49
C PHE A 107 1.39 -9.56 10.10
N CYS A 108 1.40 -10.71 9.40
CA CYS A 108 0.19 -11.44 9.05
C CYS A 108 -0.58 -12.00 10.27
N GLU A 109 0.13 -12.40 11.34
CA GLU A 109 -0.46 -12.85 12.59
C GLU A 109 -1.09 -11.68 13.34
N PHE A 110 -0.39 -10.55 13.41
CA PHE A 110 -0.91 -9.31 13.98
C PHE A 110 -2.22 -8.87 13.29
N LEU A 111 -2.23 -8.82 11.96
CA LEU A 111 -3.44 -8.47 11.19
C LEU A 111 -4.59 -9.44 11.43
N SER A 112 -4.29 -10.73 11.67
CA SER A 112 -5.30 -11.75 11.98
C SER A 112 -5.86 -11.57 13.39
N LYS A 113 -5.02 -11.23 14.37
CA LYS A 113 -5.43 -10.89 15.76
C LYS A 113 -6.39 -9.70 15.80
N MET A 114 -6.24 -8.74 14.88
CA MET A 114 -7.15 -7.61 14.73
C MET A 114 -8.53 -7.96 14.16
N GLY A 115 -8.74 -9.20 13.69
CA GLY A 115 -10.01 -9.66 13.13
C GLY A 115 -10.31 -9.09 11.73
N LEU A 116 -9.28 -8.67 10.99
CA LEU A 116 -9.42 -8.15 9.63
C LEU A 116 -9.82 -9.27 8.66
N SER A 117 -10.71 -8.96 7.70
CA SER A 117 -11.07 -9.91 6.64
C SER A 117 -9.84 -10.24 5.77
N SER A 118 -9.83 -11.41 5.13
CA SER A 118 -8.71 -11.81 4.24
C SER A 118 -8.43 -10.79 3.15
N LYS A 119 -9.48 -10.15 2.62
CA LYS A 119 -9.37 -9.06 1.64
C LYS A 119 -8.62 -7.87 2.23
N LEU A 120 -8.98 -7.42 3.43
CA LEU A 120 -8.32 -6.29 4.08
C LEU A 120 -6.87 -6.60 4.45
N LYS A 121 -6.59 -7.82 4.92
CA LYS A 121 -5.21 -8.27 5.19
C LYS A 121 -4.36 -8.19 3.93
N SER A 122 -4.89 -8.67 2.81
CA SER A 122 -4.21 -8.60 1.51
C SER A 122 -3.98 -7.15 1.07
N ILE A 123 -4.98 -6.27 1.19
CA ILE A 123 -4.82 -4.84 0.88
C ILE A 123 -3.70 -4.21 1.72
N ILE A 124 -3.71 -4.42 3.03
CA ILE A 124 -2.73 -3.83 3.93
C ILE A 124 -1.33 -4.37 3.64
N LEU A 125 -1.18 -5.69 3.62
CA LEU A 125 0.11 -6.36 3.46
C LEU A 125 0.76 -6.06 2.10
N TYR A 126 -0.04 -6.08 1.03
CA TYR A 126 0.49 -6.09 -0.31
C TYR A 126 0.35 -4.77 -1.06
N ALA A 127 -0.71 -4.00 -0.85
CA ALA A 127 -0.94 -2.76 -1.57
C ALA A 127 -0.50 -1.51 -0.78
N ILE A 128 -0.50 -1.58 0.55
CA ILE A 128 -0.11 -0.46 1.42
C ILE A 128 1.34 -0.62 1.89
N THR A 129 1.67 -1.76 2.50
CA THR A 129 3.04 -1.99 3.01
C THR A 129 4.01 -2.50 1.96
N LEU A 130 3.52 -2.87 0.77
CA LEU A 130 4.29 -3.44 -0.35
C LEU A 130 5.26 -4.56 0.12
N ALA A 131 4.78 -5.48 0.94
CA ALA A 131 5.62 -6.50 1.56
C ALA A 131 6.41 -7.30 0.50
N ALA A 132 7.73 -7.39 0.71
CA ALA A 132 8.66 -8.02 -0.23
C ALA A 132 8.51 -9.54 -0.31
N ASP A 133 8.02 -10.17 0.76
CA ASP A 133 7.82 -11.61 0.85
C ASP A 133 6.36 -11.93 1.20
N ASP A 134 5.85 -13.03 0.64
CA ASP A 134 4.51 -13.51 0.93
C ASP A 134 4.48 -14.06 2.37
N GLN A 135 3.96 -13.25 3.29
CA GLN A 135 3.77 -13.64 4.69
C GLN A 135 2.51 -14.49 4.89
N GLU A 136 1.65 -14.62 3.86
CA GLU A 136 0.52 -15.55 3.85
C GLU A 136 0.86 -16.79 3.00
N SER A 137 1.13 -17.91 3.67
CA SER A 137 1.32 -19.21 3.01
C SER A 137 -0.02 -19.84 2.59
N VAL A 138 -0.92 -19.14 1.88
CA VAL A 138 -2.16 -19.74 1.37
C VAL A 138 -2.59 -19.09 0.05
N LYS A 139 -2.85 -19.95 -0.94
CA LYS A 139 -3.48 -19.66 -2.24
C LYS A 139 -4.60 -18.62 -2.09
N GLY A 140 -4.40 -17.38 -2.55
CA GLY A 140 -5.49 -16.40 -2.49
C GLY A 140 -5.30 -15.14 -3.30
N TYR A 141 -4.16 -14.45 -3.17
CA TYR A 141 -3.97 -13.14 -3.79
C TYR A 141 -2.49 -12.99 -4.13
N LYS A 142 -2.14 -12.96 -5.42
CA LYS A 142 -0.75 -12.75 -5.87
C LYS A 142 -0.58 -11.31 -6.31
N VAL A 143 0.45 -10.65 -5.80
CA VAL A 143 0.81 -9.29 -6.22
C VAL A 143 1.58 -9.37 -7.53
N ILE A 144 1.21 -8.52 -8.49
CA ILE A 144 2.07 -8.24 -9.64
C ILE A 144 3.17 -7.31 -9.12
N LYS A 145 4.29 -7.87 -8.67
CA LYS A 145 5.49 -7.10 -8.35
C LYS A 145 6.09 -6.63 -9.67
N THR A 146 6.08 -5.32 -9.89
CA THR A 146 7.02 -4.69 -10.82
C THR A 146 8.33 -4.51 -10.04
N ARG A 147 9.35 -5.28 -10.43
CA ARG A 147 10.73 -5.10 -9.96
C ARG A 147 11.37 -3.92 -10.68
#